data_AF-A0A168QBI8-F1
#
_entry.id   AF-A0A168QBI8-F1
#
_cell.length_a   1.000
_cell.length_b   1.000
_cell.length_c   1.000
_cell.angle_alpha   90.00
_cell.angle_beta   90.00
_cell.angle_gamma   90.00
#
_symmetry.space_group_name_H-M   'P 1'
#
loop_
_entity.id
_entity.type
_entity.pdbx_description
1 polymer ?
#
loop_
_entity_poly.entity_id
_entity_poly.type
_entity_poly.pdbx_seq_one_letter_code
_entity_poly.pdbx_strand_id
1 'polypeptide(L)'
;MYQHTGGRAEDIFRYINIVIIALTACVIIVGLGLLYHRLVNLKQVIFEYRNNFIRPRAMEAILFFMVLFNILRLIQAIVVVSDTAQNIVFRQFIFEFSYEMGFTTLGVYLFGIIHALRESDRAIFDQWMYSPLFADVLCTSIIVAPYFTNTICSLGAGISAYMGLTDQANAFAQALYTVWTAHCLILSSLTLFAGYRLLNILNTHIKRKEESKANIDVSKVKLGASKVQFHQS
;
A
#
# COMPACT_ATOMS: atom_id res chain seq x y z
N MET A 1 -18.39 6.49 42.65
CA MET A 1 -18.87 5.40 41.76
C MET A 1 -18.22 5.50 40.37
N TYR A 2 -16.89 5.71 40.29
CA TYR A 2 -16.12 5.88 39.04
C TYR A 2 -14.74 5.16 39.08
N GLN A 3 -14.51 4.26 40.03
CA GLN A 3 -13.22 3.56 40.17
C GLN A 3 -13.24 2.11 39.69
N HIS A 4 -14.41 1.50 39.48
CA HIS A 4 -14.50 0.09 39.05
C HIS A 4 -14.44 -0.13 37.54
N THR A 5 -14.58 0.93 36.73
CA THR A 5 -14.52 0.86 35.25
C THR A 5 -13.12 1.09 34.69
N GLY A 6 -12.21 1.72 35.45
CA GLY A 6 -10.84 2.00 35.01
C GLY A 6 -10.01 0.73 34.79
N GLY A 7 -10.01 -0.18 35.76
CA GLY A 7 -9.22 -1.43 35.67
C GLY A 7 -9.61 -2.32 34.48
N ARG A 8 -10.92 -2.48 34.21
CA ARG A 8 -11.38 -3.29 33.07
C ARG A 8 -10.98 -2.67 31.72
N ALA A 9 -11.00 -1.35 31.60
CA ALA A 9 -10.60 -0.67 30.35
C ALA A 9 -9.08 -0.79 30.11
N GLU A 10 -8.29 -0.65 31.17
CA GLU A 10 -6.83 -0.84 31.12
C GLU A 10 -6.45 -2.28 30.76
N ASP A 11 -7.15 -3.27 31.33
CA ASP A 11 -6.93 -4.69 31.02
C ASP A 11 -7.27 -5.03 29.56
N ILE A 12 -8.38 -4.49 29.04
CA ILE A 12 -8.76 -4.65 27.62
C ILE A 12 -7.71 -4.02 26.72
N PHE A 13 -7.26 -2.80 27.04
CA PHE A 13 -6.26 -2.10 26.24
C PHE A 13 -4.92 -2.84 26.23
N ARG A 14 -4.49 -3.39 27.38
CA ARG A 14 -3.29 -4.25 27.46
C ARG A 14 -3.45 -5.52 26.63
N TYR A 15 -4.59 -6.20 26.73
CA TYR A 15 -4.87 -7.42 25.96
C TYR A 15 -4.80 -7.17 24.45
N ILE A 16 -5.41 -6.09 23.96
CA ILE A 16 -5.35 -5.69 22.54
C ILE A 16 -3.90 -5.52 22.09
N ASN A 17 -3.07 -4.81 22.87
CA ASN A 17 -1.68 -4.59 22.50
C ASN A 17 -0.84 -5.89 22.53
N ILE A 18 -1.11 -6.82 23.44
CA ILE A 18 -0.43 -8.14 23.46
C ILE A 18 -0.77 -8.94 22.20
N VAL A 19 -2.03 -8.94 21.77
CA VAL A 19 -2.44 -9.60 20.52
C VAL A 19 -1.76 -8.94 19.30
N ILE A 20 -1.67 -7.61 19.28
CA ILE A 20 -0.95 -6.86 18.23
C ILE A 20 0.53 -7.26 18.21
N ILE A 21 1.19 -7.39 19.36
CA ILE A 21 2.59 -7.83 19.47
C ILE A 21 2.76 -9.21 18.82
N ALA A 22 1.91 -10.18 19.17
CA ALA A 22 2.01 -11.53 18.62
C ALA A 22 1.77 -11.57 17.10
N LEU A 23 0.75 -10.86 16.61
CA LEU A 23 0.43 -10.81 15.18
C LEU A 23 1.52 -10.10 14.37
N THR A 24 1.96 -8.93 14.82
CA THR A 24 3.01 -8.16 14.13
C THR A 24 4.33 -8.93 14.10
N ALA A 25 4.72 -9.61 15.18
CA ALA A 25 5.90 -10.47 15.22
C ALA A 25 5.83 -11.61 14.18
N CYS A 26 4.67 -12.28 14.08
CA CYS A 26 4.45 -13.33 13.08
C CYS A 26 4.58 -12.78 11.65
N VAL A 27 3.95 -11.64 11.36
CA VAL A 27 4.01 -10.99 10.04
C VAL A 27 5.44 -10.55 9.70
N ILE A 28 6.22 -10.06 10.68
CA ILE A 28 7.62 -9.69 10.47
C ILE A 28 8.45 -10.92 10.07
N ILE A 29 8.30 -12.04 10.77
CA ILE A 29 9.07 -13.27 10.48
C ILE A 29 8.77 -13.76 9.05
N VAL A 30 7.49 -13.86 8.70
CA VAL A 30 7.08 -14.29 7.35
C VAL A 30 7.53 -13.27 6.30
N GLY A 31 7.32 -11.99 6.55
CA GLY A 31 7.69 -10.91 5.64
C GLY A 31 9.19 -10.83 5.38
N LEU A 32 10.03 -10.98 6.42
CA LEU A 32 11.48 -11.04 6.28
C LEU A 32 11.93 -12.28 5.52
N GLY A 33 11.31 -13.44 5.76
CA GLY A 33 11.61 -14.65 4.99
C GLY A 33 11.32 -14.50 3.49
N LEU A 34 10.16 -13.93 3.15
CA LEU A 34 9.78 -13.65 1.76
C LEU A 34 10.69 -12.58 1.13
N LEU A 35 11.01 -11.52 1.87
CA LEU A 35 11.87 -10.45 1.39
C LEU A 35 13.30 -10.98 1.16
N TYR A 36 13.84 -11.75 2.10
CA TYR A 36 15.15 -12.40 1.96
C TYR A 36 15.20 -13.29 0.72
N HIS A 37 14.20 -14.15 0.52
CA HIS A 37 14.11 -15.00 -0.66
C HIS A 37 14.12 -14.19 -1.97
N ARG A 38 13.37 -13.08 -2.02
CA ARG A 38 13.29 -12.23 -3.23
C ARG A 38 14.58 -11.45 -3.49
N LEU A 39 15.17 -10.86 -2.46
CA LEU A 39 16.36 -10.02 -2.62
C LEU A 39 17.62 -10.86 -2.87
N VAL A 40 17.79 -11.98 -2.16
CA VAL A 40 19.02 -12.77 -2.22
C VAL A 40 18.94 -13.85 -3.30
N ASN A 41 17.89 -14.67 -3.32
CA ASN A 41 17.82 -15.80 -4.26
C ASN A 41 17.42 -15.34 -5.66
N LEU A 42 16.45 -14.42 -5.75
CA LEU A 42 15.95 -13.92 -7.04
C LEU A 42 16.68 -12.65 -7.52
N LYS A 43 17.61 -12.10 -6.71
CA LYS A 43 18.40 -10.89 -7.01
C LYS A 43 17.55 -9.69 -7.44
N GLN A 44 16.36 -9.57 -6.87
CA GLN A 44 15.44 -8.48 -7.17
C GLN A 44 15.84 -7.23 -6.37
N VAL A 45 15.64 -6.05 -6.96
CA VAL A 45 15.87 -4.76 -6.28
C VAL A 45 14.54 -4.16 -5.82
N ILE A 46 14.57 -3.47 -4.68
CA ILE A 46 13.39 -2.80 -4.11
C ILE A 46 13.06 -1.53 -4.90
N PHE A 47 14.10 -0.76 -5.24
CA PHE A 47 13.98 0.48 -6.00
C PHE A 47 14.82 0.38 -7.27
N GLU A 48 14.20 0.68 -8.40
CA GLU A 48 14.86 0.77 -9.70
C GLU A 48 15.04 2.24 -10.07
N TYR A 49 16.23 2.62 -10.50
CA TYR A 49 16.48 3.95 -11.03
C TYR A 49 16.26 3.95 -12.55
N ARG A 50 15.22 4.66 -13.01
CA ARG A 50 14.90 4.76 -14.45
C ARG A 50 14.40 6.16 -14.77
N ASN A 51 14.93 6.78 -15.83
CA ASN A 51 14.56 8.11 -16.30
C ASN A 51 14.68 9.22 -15.23
N ASN A 52 15.80 9.25 -14.51
CA ASN A 52 16.07 10.20 -13.42
C ASN A 52 15.06 10.16 -12.26
N PHE A 53 14.27 9.08 -12.15
CA PHE A 53 13.28 8.89 -11.09
C PHE A 53 13.51 7.56 -10.38
N ILE A 54 13.40 7.57 -9.05
CA ILE A 54 13.45 6.35 -8.23
C ILE A 54 12.07 5.71 -8.28
N ARG A 55 11.97 4.51 -8.83
CA ARG A 55 10.72 3.78 -8.97
C ARG A 55 10.71 2.55 -8.07
N PRO A 56 9.77 2.45 -7.11
CA PRO A 56 9.62 1.25 -6.32
C PRO A 56 9.13 0.10 -7.21
N ARG A 57 9.77 -1.06 -7.08
CA ARG A 57 9.26 -2.30 -7.66
C ARG A 57 8.13 -2.79 -6.77
N ALA A 58 6.91 -2.78 -7.30
CA ALA A 58 5.70 -2.84 -6.49
C ALA A 58 5.70 -3.97 -5.45
N MET A 59 5.98 -5.20 -5.84
CA MET A 59 5.93 -6.36 -4.92
C MET A 59 6.99 -6.29 -3.83
N GLU A 60 8.23 -5.96 -4.19
CA GLU A 60 9.38 -5.92 -3.27
C GLU A 60 9.25 -4.73 -2.30
N ALA A 61 8.82 -3.58 -2.81
CA ALA A 61 8.61 -2.38 -2.01
C ALA A 61 7.37 -2.51 -1.09
N ILE A 62 6.27 -3.14 -1.54
CA ILE A 62 5.14 -3.49 -0.65
C ILE A 62 5.61 -4.34 0.52
N LEU A 63 6.36 -5.42 0.25
CA LEU A 63 6.88 -6.28 1.32
C LEU A 63 7.81 -5.52 2.26
N PHE A 64 8.70 -4.69 1.73
CA PHE A 64 9.62 -3.87 2.52
C PHE A 64 8.88 -2.91 3.46
N PHE A 65 7.97 -2.08 2.93
CA PHE A 65 7.22 -1.12 3.75
C PHE A 65 6.24 -1.80 4.70
N MET A 66 5.68 -2.95 4.32
CA MET A 66 4.82 -3.74 5.21
C MET A 66 5.59 -4.33 6.39
N VAL A 67 6.80 -4.86 6.16
CA VAL A 67 7.67 -5.32 7.25
C VAL A 67 8.04 -4.14 8.16
N LEU A 68 8.41 -3.00 7.58
CA LEU A 68 8.81 -1.82 8.34
C LEU A 68 7.65 -1.24 9.16
N PHE A 69 6.44 -1.19 8.61
CA PHE A 69 5.21 -0.89 9.33
C PHE A 69 5.03 -1.79 10.55
N ASN A 70 5.15 -3.11 10.37
CA ASN A 70 4.95 -4.06 11.46
C ASN A 70 6.04 -3.96 12.52
N ILE A 71 7.31 -3.69 12.14
CA ILE A 71 8.40 -3.44 13.11
C ILE A 71 8.08 -2.22 13.98
N LEU A 72 7.72 -1.10 13.36
CA LEU A 72 7.37 0.12 14.10
C LEU A 72 6.14 -0.08 14.98
N ARG A 73 5.13 -0.80 14.48
CA ARG A 73 3.93 -1.14 15.24
C ARG A 73 4.23 -2.05 16.43
N LEU A 74 5.16 -3.00 16.27
CA LEU A 74 5.64 -3.87 17.34
C LEU A 74 6.35 -3.04 18.42
N ILE A 75 7.28 -2.16 18.03
CA ILE A 75 7.99 -1.25 18.95
C ILE A 75 6.97 -0.39 19.72
N GLN A 76 6.01 0.19 19.02
CA GLN A 76 4.96 1.01 19.62
C GLN A 76 4.13 0.23 20.65
N ALA A 77 3.70 -0.98 20.30
CA ALA A 77 2.89 -1.81 21.19
C ALA A 77 3.67 -2.25 22.44
N ILE A 78 4.96 -2.58 22.28
CA ILE A 78 5.87 -2.89 23.40
C ILE A 78 6.00 -1.67 24.31
N VAL A 79 6.25 -0.47 23.77
CA VAL A 79 6.39 0.77 24.55
C VAL A 79 5.12 1.07 25.35
N VAL A 80 3.94 0.81 24.77
CA VAL A 80 2.65 1.00 25.43
C VAL A 80 2.41 -0.03 26.55
N VAL A 81 2.73 -1.30 26.33
CA VAL A 81 2.52 -2.37 27.33
C VAL A 81 3.52 -2.26 28.49
N SER A 82 4.77 -1.92 28.19
CA SER A 82 5.85 -1.82 29.18
C SER A 82 5.88 -0.47 29.91
N ASP A 83 5.03 0.48 29.51
CA ASP A 83 4.97 1.86 29.99
C ASP A 83 6.34 2.59 30.04
N THR A 84 7.31 2.15 29.23
CA THR A 84 8.72 2.50 29.43
C THR A 84 9.06 3.92 28.95
N ALA A 85 8.33 4.48 27.98
CA ALA A 85 8.60 5.83 27.47
C ALA A 85 7.57 6.84 27.97
N GLN A 86 7.80 7.56 29.07
CA GLN A 86 6.83 8.54 29.60
C GLN A 86 6.62 9.77 28.71
N ASN A 87 7.42 9.93 27.64
CA ASN A 87 7.29 11.04 26.72
C ASN A 87 6.09 10.83 25.77
N ILE A 88 5.00 11.57 26.03
CA ILE A 88 3.76 11.55 25.25
C ILE A 88 4.00 11.90 23.78
N VAL A 89 4.88 12.88 23.50
CA VAL A 89 5.20 13.31 22.13
C VAL A 89 5.83 12.18 21.33
N PHE A 90 6.77 11.46 21.93
CA PHE A 90 7.45 10.34 21.29
C PHE A 90 6.48 9.17 21.00
N ARG A 91 5.58 8.85 21.95
CA ARG A 91 4.55 7.82 21.74
C ARG A 91 3.65 8.17 20.57
N GLN A 92 3.20 9.42 20.49
CA GLN A 92 2.34 9.91 19.41
C GLN A 92 3.07 9.89 18.05
N PHE A 93 4.33 10.33 18.01
CA PHE A 93 5.13 10.30 16.80
C PHE A 93 5.34 8.89 16.25
N ILE A 94 5.79 7.94 17.08
CA ILE A 94 5.99 6.55 16.63
C ILE A 94 4.67 5.94 16.14
N PHE A 95 3.57 6.21 16.85
CA PHE A 95 2.26 5.73 16.45
C PHE A 95 1.91 6.20 15.03
N GLU A 96 1.97 7.50 14.78
CA GLU A 96 1.63 8.06 13.47
C GLU A 96 2.61 7.63 12.37
N PHE A 97 3.91 7.65 12.66
CA PHE A 97 4.94 7.24 11.70
C PHE A 97 4.80 5.77 11.29
N SER A 98 4.34 4.91 12.20
CA SER A 98 3.99 3.52 11.84
C SER A 98 2.89 3.52 10.78
N TYR A 99 1.78 4.23 11.02
CA TYR A 99 0.66 4.28 10.07
C TYR A 99 1.06 4.89 8.72
N GLU A 100 1.95 5.87 8.69
CA GLU A 100 2.50 6.44 7.44
C GLU A 100 3.23 5.37 6.61
N MET A 101 3.95 4.44 7.23
CA MET A 101 4.60 3.31 6.53
C MET A 101 3.58 2.30 5.98
N GLY A 102 2.49 2.07 6.73
CA GLY A 102 1.35 1.29 6.25
C GLY A 102 0.68 1.96 5.04
N PHE A 103 0.47 3.27 5.09
CA PHE A 103 -0.08 4.05 3.97
C PHE A 103 0.84 4.01 2.74
N THR A 104 2.15 4.13 2.94
CA THR A 104 3.15 4.00 1.87
C THR A 104 3.08 2.63 1.19
N THR A 105 2.84 1.56 1.95
CA THR A 105 2.62 0.21 1.38
C THR A 105 1.48 0.22 0.36
N LEU A 106 0.35 0.85 0.68
CA LEU A 106 -0.79 0.99 -0.22
C LEU A 106 -0.50 1.95 -1.38
N GLY A 107 0.22 3.04 -1.14
CA GLY A 107 0.64 3.96 -2.19
C GLY A 107 1.57 3.32 -3.22
N VAL A 108 2.51 2.49 -2.78
CA VAL A 108 3.39 1.71 -3.66
C VAL A 108 2.60 0.66 -4.46
N TYR A 109 1.52 0.11 -3.90
CA TYR A 109 0.61 -0.75 -4.64
C TYR A 109 -0.10 -0.01 -5.78
N LEU A 110 -0.61 1.21 -5.54
CA LEU A 110 -1.14 2.08 -6.59
C LEU A 110 -0.08 2.37 -7.66
N PHE A 111 1.15 2.67 -7.24
CA PHE A 111 2.30 2.88 -8.13
C PHE A 111 2.49 1.68 -9.07
N GLY A 112 2.42 0.46 -8.53
CA GLY A 112 2.48 -0.78 -9.29
C GLY A 112 1.36 -0.95 -10.32
N ILE A 113 0.12 -0.67 -9.95
CA ILE A 113 -1.04 -0.76 -10.86
C ILE A 113 -0.87 0.20 -12.05
N ILE A 114 -0.44 1.45 -11.79
CA ILE A 114 -0.27 2.47 -12.81
C ILE A 114 0.82 2.07 -13.81
N HIS A 115 1.92 1.48 -13.35
CA HIS A 115 2.94 0.97 -14.26
C HIS A 115 2.51 -0.27 -15.03
N ALA A 116 1.78 -1.19 -14.40
CA ALA A 116 1.22 -2.35 -15.08
C ALA A 116 0.24 -1.93 -16.20
N LEU A 117 -0.58 -0.90 -15.95
CA LEU A 117 -1.45 -0.29 -16.97
C LEU A 117 -0.65 0.22 -18.16
N ARG A 118 0.43 0.98 -17.90
CA ARG A 118 1.29 1.54 -18.95
C ARG A 118 1.94 0.46 -19.82
N GLU A 119 2.36 -0.65 -19.22
CA GLU A 119 2.97 -1.76 -19.96
C GLU A 119 1.94 -2.56 -20.75
N SER A 120 0.69 -2.63 -20.28
CA SER A 120 -0.37 -3.40 -20.92
C SER A 120 -1.00 -2.68 -22.12
N ASP A 121 -1.29 -1.38 -22.00
CA ASP A 121 -1.84 -0.56 -23.08
C ASP A 121 -1.39 0.90 -22.96
N ARG A 122 -0.38 1.27 -23.76
CA ARG A 122 0.15 2.65 -23.77
C ARG A 122 -0.86 3.68 -24.26
N ALA A 123 -1.74 3.33 -25.20
CA ALA A 123 -2.68 4.29 -25.76
C ALA A 123 -3.74 4.69 -24.72
N ILE A 124 -4.25 3.72 -23.95
CA ILE A 124 -5.18 3.99 -22.84
C ILE A 124 -4.48 4.73 -21.70
N PHE A 125 -3.22 4.39 -21.43
CA PHE A 125 -2.42 5.09 -20.42
C PHE A 125 -2.21 6.55 -20.81
N ASP A 126 -1.76 6.85 -22.03
CA ASP A 126 -1.49 8.22 -22.48
C ASP A 126 -2.76 9.08 -22.55
N GLN A 127 -3.93 8.47 -22.79
CA GLN A 127 -5.23 9.15 -22.70
C GLN A 127 -5.62 9.54 -21.26
N TRP A 128 -5.22 8.75 -20.27
CA TRP A 128 -5.54 9.03 -18.86
C TRP A 128 -4.47 9.89 -18.19
N MET A 129 -3.21 9.57 -18.43
CA MET A 129 -2.02 10.21 -17.88
C MET A 129 -1.23 10.80 -19.03
N TYR A 130 -1.24 12.13 -19.15
CA TYR A 130 -0.55 12.85 -20.21
C TYR A 130 0.94 12.51 -20.35
N SER A 131 1.60 12.16 -19.23
CA SER A 131 3.01 11.80 -19.20
C SER A 131 3.31 10.77 -18.12
N PRO A 132 4.26 9.84 -18.35
CA PRO A 132 4.72 8.92 -17.32
C PRO A 132 5.41 9.62 -16.15
N LEU A 133 6.06 10.76 -16.38
CA LEU A 133 6.65 11.55 -15.29
C LEU A 133 5.57 12.16 -14.40
N PHE A 134 4.45 12.57 -14.99
CA PHE A 134 3.32 13.11 -14.25
C PHE A 134 2.71 12.05 -13.33
N ALA A 135 2.56 10.81 -13.82
CA ALA A 135 2.08 9.70 -13.01
C ALA A 135 3.03 9.38 -11.84
N ASP A 136 4.34 9.35 -12.10
CA ASP A 136 5.38 9.15 -11.07
C ASP A 136 5.29 10.24 -9.98
N VAL A 137 5.22 11.51 -10.37
CA VAL A 137 5.10 12.66 -9.46
C VAL A 137 3.80 12.63 -8.66
N LEU A 138 2.68 12.27 -9.30
CA LEU A 138 1.38 12.16 -8.63
C LEU A 138 1.39 11.06 -7.56
N CYS A 139 1.92 9.88 -7.87
CA CYS A 139 1.98 8.80 -6.90
C CYS A 139 2.92 9.13 -5.75
N THR A 140 4.10 9.71 -6.04
CA THR A 140 5.03 10.13 -5.01
C THR A 140 4.45 11.25 -4.14
N SER A 141 3.72 12.22 -4.71
CA SER A 141 3.09 13.28 -3.92
C SER A 141 2.01 12.74 -3.00
N ILE A 142 1.20 11.78 -3.44
CA ILE A 142 0.20 11.11 -2.59
C ILE A 142 0.87 10.36 -1.43
N ILE A 143 1.97 9.66 -1.69
CA ILE A 143 2.72 8.93 -0.65
C ILE A 143 3.36 9.90 0.34
N VAL A 144 3.95 11.00 -0.14
CA VAL A 144 4.77 11.91 0.66
C VAL A 144 3.94 12.96 1.41
N ALA A 145 2.81 13.41 0.87
CA ALA A 145 1.92 14.38 1.51
C ALA A 145 1.57 14.06 2.97
N PRO A 146 1.12 12.83 3.34
CA PRO A 146 0.80 12.50 4.73
C PRO A 146 1.99 12.65 5.67
N TYR A 147 3.22 12.33 5.25
CA TYR A 147 4.41 12.49 6.09
C TYR A 147 4.60 13.92 6.58
N PHE A 148 4.19 14.92 5.80
CA PHE A 148 4.26 16.31 6.22
C PHE A 148 3.05 16.71 7.03
N THR A 149 1.85 16.50 6.49
CA THR A 149 0.62 17.00 7.12
C THR A 149 0.34 16.29 8.44
N ASN A 150 0.49 14.96 8.49
CA ASN A 150 0.16 14.17 9.66
C ASN A 150 1.23 14.33 10.74
N THR A 151 2.52 14.38 10.37
CA THR A 151 3.58 14.66 11.35
C THR A 151 3.41 16.04 12.00
N ILE A 152 3.05 17.09 11.24
CA ILE A 152 2.78 18.42 11.83
C ILE A 152 1.61 18.37 12.82
N CYS A 153 0.48 17.78 12.43
CA CYS A 153 -0.69 17.68 13.31
C CYS A 153 -0.42 16.78 14.54
N SER A 154 0.31 15.68 14.36
CA SER A 154 0.70 14.74 15.40
C SER A 154 1.63 15.36 16.45
N LEU A 155 2.69 16.03 16.00
CA LEU A 155 3.61 16.73 16.89
C LEU A 155 2.91 17.92 17.58
N GLY A 156 2.07 18.66 16.85
CA GLY A 156 1.25 19.73 17.42
C GLY A 156 0.32 19.24 18.53
N ALA A 157 -0.35 18.11 18.32
CA ALA A 157 -1.18 17.46 19.34
C ALA A 157 -0.34 17.01 20.55
N GLY A 158 0.80 16.37 20.32
CA GLY A 158 1.69 15.88 21.38
C GLY A 158 2.26 17.01 22.24
N ILE A 159 2.74 18.09 21.62
CA ILE A 159 3.31 19.26 22.32
C ILE A 159 2.22 19.98 23.12
N SER A 160 1.04 20.20 22.52
CA SER A 160 -0.08 20.85 23.21
C SER A 160 -0.55 20.03 24.42
N ALA A 161 -0.59 18.70 24.28
CA ALA A 161 -0.90 17.79 25.39
C ALA A 161 0.15 17.86 26.50
N TYR A 162 1.44 17.93 26.14
CA TYR A 162 2.54 18.07 27.10
C TYR A 162 2.46 19.40 27.87
N MET A 163 2.03 20.49 27.22
CA MET A 163 1.84 21.80 27.85
C MET A 163 0.54 21.93 28.68
N GLY A 164 -0.31 20.89 28.70
CA GLY A 164 -1.60 20.92 29.40
C GLY A 164 -2.70 21.72 28.66
N LEU A 165 -2.47 22.10 27.40
CA LEU A 165 -3.42 22.85 26.57
C LEU A 165 -4.39 21.86 25.89
N THR A 166 -5.35 21.34 26.66
CA THR A 166 -6.25 20.27 26.22
C THR A 166 -7.09 20.61 24.99
N ASP A 167 -7.57 21.85 24.88
CA ASP A 167 -8.41 22.27 23.75
C ASP A 167 -7.62 22.31 22.44
N GLN A 168 -6.37 22.79 22.49
CA GLN A 168 -5.48 22.81 21.33
C GLN A 168 -5.06 21.39 20.95
N ALA A 169 -4.76 20.53 21.93
CA ALA A 169 -4.44 19.13 21.68
C ALA A 169 -5.59 18.40 20.97
N ASN A 170 -6.83 18.61 21.42
CA ASN A 170 -8.02 18.05 20.77
C ASN A 170 -8.24 18.60 19.37
N ALA A 171 -8.05 19.90 19.14
CA ALA A 171 -8.16 20.50 17.81
C ALA A 171 -7.15 19.90 16.82
N PHE A 172 -5.88 19.74 17.23
CA PHE A 172 -4.85 19.09 16.41
C PHE A 172 -5.16 17.61 16.17
N ALA A 173 -5.67 16.89 17.16
CA ALA A 173 -6.07 15.49 17.00
C ALA A 173 -7.24 15.34 16.01
N GLN A 174 -8.25 16.21 16.08
CA GLN A 174 -9.36 16.23 15.12
C GLN A 174 -8.86 16.54 13.70
N ALA A 175 -8.01 17.56 13.55
CA ALA A 175 -7.41 17.90 12.27
C ALA A 175 -6.61 16.72 11.68
N LEU A 176 -5.82 16.02 12.51
CA LEU A 176 -5.08 14.82 12.12
C LEU A 176 -6.00 13.74 11.55
N TYR A 177 -7.10 13.41 12.23
CA TYR A 177 -8.05 12.40 11.74
C TYR A 177 -8.77 12.83 10.45
N THR A 178 -9.10 14.13 10.31
CA THR A 178 -9.70 14.66 9.08
C THR A 178 -8.74 14.54 7.90
N VAL A 179 -7.46 14.92 8.10
CA VAL A 179 -6.43 14.83 7.07
C VAL A 179 -6.16 13.37 6.69
N TRP A 180 -6.05 12.47 7.67
CA TRP A 180 -5.96 11.03 7.42
C TRP A 180 -7.10 10.51 6.57
N THR A 181 -8.33 10.90 6.90
CA THR A 181 -9.52 10.49 6.14
C THR A 181 -9.46 10.99 4.71
N ALA A 182 -9.06 12.25 4.48
CA ALA A 182 -8.91 12.81 3.14
C ALA A 182 -7.85 12.06 2.32
N HIS A 183 -6.67 11.80 2.90
CA HIS A 183 -5.60 11.08 2.22
C HIS A 183 -5.99 9.64 1.88
N CYS A 184 -6.65 8.93 2.82
CA CYS A 184 -7.18 7.59 2.60
C CYS A 184 -8.25 7.56 1.51
N LEU A 185 -9.15 8.54 1.47
CA LEU A 185 -10.17 8.65 0.43
C LEU A 185 -9.53 8.87 -0.95
N ILE A 186 -8.59 9.80 -1.06
CA ILE A 186 -7.88 10.08 -2.32
C ILE A 186 -7.17 8.82 -2.81
N LEU A 187 -6.40 8.15 -1.94
CA LEU A 187 -5.66 6.95 -2.30
C LEU A 187 -6.61 5.81 -2.69
N SER A 188 -7.69 5.60 -1.94
CA SER A 188 -8.69 4.56 -2.20
C SER A 188 -9.39 4.79 -3.54
N SER A 189 -9.88 6.00 -3.81
CA SER A 189 -10.54 6.36 -5.06
C SER A 189 -9.62 6.16 -6.27
N LEU A 190 -8.36 6.59 -6.19
CA LEU A 190 -7.39 6.41 -7.27
C LEU A 190 -7.03 4.93 -7.49
N THR A 191 -6.85 4.18 -6.40
CA THR A 191 -6.56 2.74 -6.46
C THR A 191 -7.71 1.96 -7.09
N LEU A 192 -8.96 2.25 -6.70
CA LEU A 192 -10.14 1.63 -7.29
C LEU A 192 -10.29 1.99 -8.76
N PHE A 193 -10.10 3.26 -9.11
CA PHE A 193 -10.19 3.71 -10.50
C PHE A 193 -9.13 3.07 -11.40
N ALA A 194 -7.87 3.06 -10.96
CA ALA A 194 -6.77 2.42 -11.68
C ALA A 194 -6.95 0.90 -11.78
N GLY A 195 -7.36 0.26 -10.68
CA GLY A 195 -7.63 -1.17 -10.63
C GLY A 195 -8.78 -1.59 -11.56
N TYR A 196 -9.87 -0.83 -11.57
CA TYR A 196 -11.00 -1.08 -12.49
C TYR A 196 -10.57 -1.03 -13.96
N ARG A 197 -9.77 -0.03 -14.34
CA ARG A 197 -9.23 0.07 -15.70
C ARG A 197 -8.32 -1.11 -16.04
N LEU A 198 -7.46 -1.53 -15.11
CA LEU A 198 -6.54 -2.65 -15.33
C LEU A 198 -7.32 -3.95 -15.60
N LEU A 199 -8.39 -4.20 -14.83
CA LEU A 199 -9.25 -5.36 -15.02
C LEU A 199 -9.97 -5.34 -16.37
N ASN A 200 -10.45 -4.18 -16.81
CA ASN A 200 -11.10 -4.04 -18.14
C ASN A 200 -10.13 -4.33 -19.29
N ILE A 201 -8.88 -3.86 -19.19
CA ILE A 201 -7.84 -4.13 -20.18
C ILE A 201 -7.51 -5.62 -20.19
N LEU A 202 -7.32 -6.22 -19.01
CA LEU A 202 -7.05 -7.65 -18.88
C LEU A 202 -8.16 -8.50 -19.50
N ASN A 203 -9.43 -8.19 -19.22
CA ASN A 203 -10.58 -8.89 -19.79
C ASN A 203 -10.63 -8.76 -21.32
N THR A 204 -10.26 -7.59 -21.85
CA THR A 204 -10.18 -7.37 -23.30
C THR A 204 -9.08 -8.24 -23.93
N HIS A 205 -7.92 -8.36 -23.29
CA HIS A 205 -6.83 -9.23 -23.77
C HIS A 205 -7.18 -10.71 -23.67
N ILE A 206 -7.86 -11.14 -22.61
CA ILE A 206 -8.33 -12.52 -22.46
C ILE A 206 -9.30 -12.86 -23.61
N LYS A 207 -10.32 -12.03 -23.83
CA LYS A 207 -11.29 -12.22 -24.91
C LYS A 207 -10.65 -12.29 -26.29
N ARG A 208 -9.70 -11.38 -26.59
CA ARG A 208 -8.94 -11.41 -27.86
C ARG A 208 -8.10 -12.67 -28.02
N LYS A 209 -7.52 -13.20 -26.94
CA LYS A 209 -6.77 -14.48 -26.98
C LYS A 209 -7.69 -15.67 -27.25
N GLU A 210 -8.89 -15.68 -26.67
CA GLU A 210 -9.90 -16.72 -26.92
C GLU A 210 -10.39 -16.68 -28.38
N GLU A 211 -10.73 -15.50 -28.90
CA GLU A 211 -11.12 -15.30 -30.31
C GLU A 211 -9.99 -15.71 -31.27
N SER A 212 -8.74 -15.38 -30.96
CA SER A 212 -7.59 -15.78 -31.76
C SER A 212 -7.39 -17.29 -31.79
N LYS A 213 -7.55 -17.99 -30.66
CA LYS A 213 -7.51 -19.46 -30.60
C LYS A 213 -8.63 -20.10 -31.42
N ALA A 214 -9.86 -19.62 -31.27
CA ALA A 214 -11.01 -20.13 -32.02
C ALA A 214 -10.81 -19.97 -33.55
N ASN A 215 -10.28 -18.82 -34.00
CA ASN A 215 -9.98 -18.58 -35.40
C ASN A 215 -8.85 -19.49 -35.95
N ILE A 216 -7.84 -19.80 -35.12
CA ILE A 216 -6.77 -20.75 -35.49
C ILE A 216 -7.33 -22.17 -35.65
N ASP A 217 -8.23 -22.61 -34.77
CA ASP A 217 -8.83 -23.95 -34.88
C ASP A 217 -9.75 -24.07 -36.10
N VAL A 218 -10.56 -23.05 -36.39
CA VAL A 218 -11.40 -23.03 -37.61
C VAL A 218 -10.55 -23.07 -38.89
N SER A 219 -9.44 -22.33 -38.93
CA SER A 219 -8.54 -22.32 -40.10
C SER A 219 -7.79 -23.64 -40.27
N LYS A 220 -7.39 -24.30 -39.18
CA LYS A 220 -6.84 -25.67 -39.23
C LYS A 220 -7.86 -26.69 -39.72
N VAL A 221 -9.12 -26.60 -39.31
CA VAL A 221 -10.20 -27.47 -39.78
C VAL A 221 -10.46 -27.26 -41.28
N LYS A 222 -10.47 -26.00 -41.75
CA LYS A 222 -10.61 -25.70 -43.19
C LYS A 222 -9.44 -26.22 -44.02
N LEU A 223 -8.21 -26.09 -43.53
CA LEU A 223 -7.02 -26.66 -44.18
C LEU A 223 -7.05 -28.20 -44.22
N GLY A 224 -7.51 -28.84 -43.13
CA GLY A 224 -7.72 -30.29 -43.08
C GLY A 224 -8.76 -30.75 -44.10
N ALA A 225 -9.94 -30.12 -44.13
CA ALA A 225 -11.01 -30.47 -45.06
C ALA A 225 -10.62 -30.28 -46.53
N SER A 226 -9.90 -29.20 -46.85
CA SER A 226 -9.40 -28.96 -48.21
C SER A 226 -8.38 -30.03 -48.64
N LYS A 227 -7.52 -30.49 -47.73
CA LYS A 227 -6.53 -31.53 -48.02
C LYS A 227 -7.15 -32.91 -48.32
N VAL A 228 -8.30 -33.21 -47.73
CA VAL A 228 -9.05 -34.47 -48.01
C VAL A 228 -9.74 -34.41 -49.38
N GLN A 229 -10.21 -33.24 -49.80
CA GLN A 229 -10.79 -33.04 -51.13
C GLN A 229 -9.78 -33.25 -52.28
N PHE A 230 -8.51 -32.89 -52.09
CA PHE A 230 -7.45 -33.09 -53.09
C PHE A 230 -6.90 -34.53 -53.16
N HIS A 231 -7.33 -35.43 -52.28
CA HIS A 231 -6.93 -36.85 -52.30
C HIS A 231 -8.00 -37.77 -52.89
N GLN A 232 -9.15 -37.23 -53.31
CA GLN A 232 -10.25 -37.97 -53.95
C GLN A 232 -10.46 -37.61 -55.44
N SER A 233 -9.58 -36.81 -56.03
CA SER A 233 -9.53 -36.52 -57.49
C SER A 233 -8.35 -37.22 -58.12
#